data_AF-A0A534WDX2-F1
#
_entry.id   AF-A0A534WDX2-F1
#
_cell.length_a   1.000
_cell.length_b   1.000
_cell.length_c   1.000
_cell.angle_alpha   90.00
_cell.angle_beta   90.00
_cell.angle_gamma   90.00
#
_symmetry.space_group_name_H-M   'P 1'
#
loop_
_entity.id
_entity.type
_entity.pdbx_description
1 polymer ?
#
loop_
_entity_poly.entity_id
_entity_poly.type
_entity_poly.pdbx_seq_one_letter_code
_entity_poly.pdbx_strand_id
1 'polypeptide(L)'
;MATLEPRHPGLAVSLLLAVLAHSSIARADPAHCEASIAQDSARYVRSAVRTVQQCETRGLAESLPVLSDCVIDPSLAPSSLAAMRPRAHVAGECCGADHACGTGDDDALAAIGWTSPACPNLANGVCDNPIASPDDITACFTCTGATALDLVTELVYGHAASTAPRSPAGRCQAAIVGASAEFFAAKSKALAKCWANRAKGLHQNPCPDPGDGQAARRIATADAALRSSICRACGGDDGQCGGGDDLAPADIGSVSHCPAVTVPGGAACAAPIGTLADLLECVACLTEFAADCRDLIGVPAFAGYPAECNPPPGTCSAGVMCETTLDCPAGYTCRDNGAGVDYCIGPTCTTDGECGGAGVCRQYCTSEGCGPRVCQCPGFGCTGPDELCTAAGGSVACRKSCTQDSDCVAPFGFVCVNPGFGAGGCIGTAPCQ
;
A
#
# COMPACT_ATOMS: atom_id res chain seq x y z
N MET A 1 42.86 65.97 -65.67
CA MET A 1 43.71 65.95 -64.46
C MET A 1 42.82 66.12 -63.25
N ALA A 2 43.08 65.30 -62.23
CA ALA A 2 42.23 65.00 -61.08
C ALA A 2 42.04 66.18 -60.11
N THR A 3 40.97 66.16 -59.30
CA THR A 3 40.99 65.72 -57.89
C THR A 3 39.72 66.15 -57.10
N LEU A 4 39.14 65.13 -56.46
CA LEU A 4 38.58 65.00 -55.09
C LEU A 4 37.65 66.03 -54.41
N GLU A 5 36.57 65.42 -53.89
CA GLU A 5 35.60 65.72 -52.81
C GLU A 5 36.23 66.18 -51.45
N PRO A 6 35.47 66.77 -50.47
CA PRO A 6 34.42 66.04 -49.74
C PRO A 6 33.15 66.81 -49.30
N ARG A 7 32.05 66.05 -49.18
CA ARG A 7 30.78 66.41 -48.52
C ARG A 7 30.79 65.97 -47.05
N HIS A 8 30.21 66.78 -46.16
CA HIS A 8 29.85 66.42 -44.78
C HIS A 8 28.35 66.09 -44.69
N PRO A 9 27.96 64.97 -44.07
CA PRO A 9 26.71 64.83 -43.32
C PRO A 9 27.06 64.70 -41.82
N GLY A 10 26.37 65.36 -40.89
CA GLY A 10 24.97 65.15 -40.56
C GLY A 10 24.92 64.58 -39.13
N LEU A 11 24.56 65.43 -38.15
CA LEU A 11 24.38 65.08 -36.74
C LEU A 11 23.35 63.94 -36.60
N ALA A 12 23.78 62.79 -36.10
CA ALA A 12 22.90 61.68 -35.70
C ALA A 12 22.54 61.83 -34.21
N VAL A 13 21.27 62.05 -33.93
CA VAL A 13 20.68 61.98 -32.58
C VAL A 13 20.45 60.51 -32.25
N SER A 14 21.23 59.96 -31.33
CA SER A 14 21.07 58.59 -30.82
C SER A 14 19.90 58.51 -29.84
N LEU A 15 18.80 57.91 -30.28
CA LEU A 15 17.69 57.48 -29.43
C LEU A 15 18.00 56.07 -28.90
N LEU A 16 18.50 55.95 -27.67
CA LEU A 16 18.61 54.66 -26.98
C LEU A 16 17.20 54.21 -26.55
N LEU A 17 16.59 53.31 -27.32
CA LEU A 17 15.52 52.44 -26.81
C LEU A 17 16.16 51.31 -25.99
N ALA A 18 16.04 51.37 -24.67
CA ALA A 18 16.30 50.23 -23.81
C ALA A 18 15.17 49.20 -24.01
N VAL A 19 15.43 48.19 -24.83
CA VAL A 19 14.59 46.99 -24.90
C VAL A 19 14.82 46.21 -23.60
N LEU A 20 13.93 46.38 -22.63
CA LEU A 20 13.79 45.44 -21.51
C LEU A 20 13.27 44.13 -22.10
N ALA A 21 14.18 43.31 -22.61
CA ALA A 21 13.92 41.91 -22.91
C ALA A 21 13.57 41.23 -21.59
N HIS A 22 12.29 41.19 -21.27
CA HIS A 22 11.77 40.27 -20.27
C HIS A 22 12.00 38.89 -20.87
N SER A 23 13.07 38.22 -20.45
CA SER A 23 13.25 36.79 -20.66
C SER A 23 11.99 36.12 -20.14
N SER A 24 11.06 35.82 -21.05
CA SER A 24 9.86 35.07 -20.71
C SER A 24 10.38 33.69 -20.36
N ILE A 25 10.49 33.40 -19.06
CA ILE A 25 10.80 32.07 -18.59
C ILE A 25 9.68 31.19 -19.13
N ALA A 26 10.01 30.33 -20.10
CA ALA A 26 9.07 29.41 -20.69
C ALA A 26 8.74 28.36 -19.62
N ARG A 27 7.63 28.56 -18.92
CA ARG A 27 7.11 27.60 -17.95
C ARG A 27 6.64 26.35 -18.68
N ALA A 28 6.60 25.24 -17.95
CA ALA A 28 5.91 24.04 -18.39
C ALA A 28 4.42 24.33 -18.68
N ASP A 29 3.78 23.43 -19.44
CA ASP A 29 2.34 23.49 -19.71
C ASP A 29 1.62 22.62 -18.66
N PRO A 30 0.81 23.21 -17.75
CA PRO A 30 0.15 22.47 -16.68
C PRO A 30 -0.66 21.27 -17.18
N ALA A 31 -1.30 21.37 -18.35
CA ALA A 31 -2.09 20.28 -18.91
C ALA A 31 -1.22 19.09 -19.35
N HIS A 32 -0.01 19.37 -19.84
CA HIS A 32 0.98 18.37 -20.18
C HIS A 32 1.56 17.72 -18.94
N CYS A 33 1.93 18.52 -17.94
CA CYS A 33 2.42 18.02 -16.66
C CYS A 33 1.39 17.11 -15.96
N GLU A 34 0.13 17.54 -15.84
CA GLU A 34 -0.98 16.75 -15.28
C GLU A 34 -1.17 15.42 -16.01
N ALA A 35 -1.19 15.45 -17.35
CA ALA A 35 -1.31 14.25 -18.16
C ALA A 35 -0.10 13.30 -17.98
N SER A 36 1.10 13.86 -17.81
CA SER A 36 2.32 13.10 -17.55
C SER A 36 2.26 12.40 -16.21
N ILE A 37 1.91 13.13 -15.13
CA ILE A 37 1.80 12.57 -13.78
C ILE A 37 0.86 11.36 -13.78
N ALA A 38 -0.37 11.50 -14.31
CA ALA A 38 -1.32 10.40 -14.38
C ALA A 38 -0.77 9.18 -15.16
N GLN A 39 -0.12 9.42 -16.30
CA GLN A 39 0.43 8.35 -17.13
C GLN A 39 1.64 7.66 -16.53
N ASP A 40 2.58 8.40 -15.97
CA ASP A 40 3.82 7.89 -15.38
C ASP A 40 3.55 7.16 -14.08
N SER A 41 2.62 7.69 -13.30
CA SER A 41 1.96 6.99 -12.23
C SER A 41 1.48 5.62 -12.73
N ALA A 42 0.59 5.51 -13.72
CA ALA A 42 0.15 4.19 -14.20
C ALA A 42 1.26 3.32 -14.82
N ARG A 43 2.30 3.92 -15.41
CA ARG A 43 3.47 3.18 -15.93
C ARG A 43 4.26 2.52 -14.79
N TYR A 44 4.43 3.22 -13.66
CA TYR A 44 5.07 2.67 -12.47
C TYR A 44 4.34 1.43 -11.96
N VAL A 45 3.02 1.52 -11.75
CA VAL A 45 2.21 0.36 -11.31
C VAL A 45 2.36 -0.82 -12.25
N ARG A 46 2.26 -0.61 -13.56
CA ARG A 46 2.48 -1.70 -14.53
C ARG A 46 3.89 -2.26 -14.51
N SER A 47 4.88 -1.48 -14.10
CA SER A 47 6.24 -1.97 -13.92
C SER A 47 6.34 -2.82 -12.67
N ALA A 48 5.82 -2.34 -11.55
CA ALA A 48 5.81 -3.05 -10.27
C ALA A 48 5.02 -4.38 -10.35
N VAL A 49 3.85 -4.37 -10.98
CA VAL A 49 3.06 -5.60 -11.27
C VAL A 49 3.86 -6.62 -12.06
N ARG A 50 4.59 -6.20 -13.11
CA ARG A 50 5.43 -7.12 -13.89
C ARG A 50 6.55 -7.73 -13.06
N THR A 51 7.06 -6.98 -12.09
CA THR A 51 8.07 -7.48 -11.14
C THR A 51 7.49 -8.57 -10.24
N VAL A 52 6.32 -8.32 -9.66
CA VAL A 52 5.59 -9.31 -8.85
C VAL A 52 5.36 -10.59 -9.65
N GLN A 53 4.82 -10.47 -10.87
CA GLN A 53 4.57 -11.62 -11.75
C GLN A 53 5.84 -12.42 -12.11
N GLN A 54 6.95 -11.72 -12.36
CA GLN A 54 8.24 -12.38 -12.63
C GLN A 54 8.75 -13.14 -11.41
N CYS A 55 8.55 -12.58 -10.22
CA CYS A 55 8.90 -13.26 -8.98
C CYS A 55 8.07 -14.52 -8.76
N GLU A 56 6.75 -14.42 -8.88
CA GLU A 56 5.82 -15.55 -8.73
C GLU A 56 6.18 -16.69 -9.69
N THR A 57 6.43 -16.35 -10.96
CA THR A 57 6.82 -17.34 -11.97
C THR A 57 8.11 -18.07 -11.59
N ARG A 58 9.09 -17.34 -11.03
CA ARG A 58 10.35 -17.94 -10.56
C ARG A 58 10.14 -18.81 -9.33
N GLY A 59 9.37 -18.33 -8.33
CA GLY A 59 9.03 -19.09 -7.13
C GLY A 59 8.33 -20.41 -7.46
N LEU A 60 7.37 -20.38 -8.39
CA LEU A 60 6.69 -21.58 -8.90
C LEU A 60 7.63 -22.54 -9.65
N ALA A 61 8.59 -22.02 -10.42
CA ALA A 61 9.56 -22.82 -11.16
C ALA A 61 10.59 -23.49 -10.23
N GLU A 62 11.06 -22.77 -9.22
CA GLU A 62 12.14 -23.20 -8.32
C GLU A 62 11.60 -23.89 -7.05
N SER A 63 10.28 -23.93 -6.85
CA SER A 63 9.63 -24.48 -5.65
C SER A 63 10.15 -23.85 -4.35
N LEU A 64 10.50 -22.57 -4.42
CA LEU A 64 10.99 -21.83 -3.27
C LEU A 64 9.86 -21.64 -2.26
N PRO A 65 10.13 -21.84 -0.96
CA PRO A 65 9.16 -21.51 0.07
C PRO A 65 9.00 -19.99 0.18
N VAL A 66 7.73 -19.57 0.28
CA VAL A 66 7.21 -18.22 0.57
C VAL A 66 7.33 -17.17 -0.55
N LEU A 67 6.19 -16.55 -0.86
CA LEU A 67 6.03 -15.40 -1.76
C LEU A 67 6.37 -14.06 -1.09
N SER A 68 6.63 -14.04 0.22
CA SER A 68 7.07 -12.86 0.99
C SER A 68 8.44 -12.35 0.52
N ASP A 69 9.27 -13.24 -0.03
CA ASP A 69 10.56 -12.85 -0.63
C ASP A 69 10.36 -12.02 -1.90
N CYS A 70 9.21 -12.06 -2.57
CA CYS A 70 8.98 -11.25 -3.79
C CYS A 70 8.86 -9.75 -3.53
N VAL A 71 8.43 -9.37 -2.32
CA VAL A 71 8.32 -7.97 -1.88
C VAL A 71 9.65 -7.50 -1.27
N ILE A 72 10.43 -8.42 -0.68
CA ILE A 72 11.66 -8.12 0.07
C ILE A 72 12.94 -8.33 -0.77
N ASP A 73 12.90 -9.11 -1.87
CA ASP A 73 14.07 -9.44 -2.68
C ASP A 73 14.65 -8.17 -3.34
N PRO A 74 15.82 -7.68 -2.88
CA PRO A 74 16.46 -6.49 -3.43
C PRO A 74 16.98 -6.72 -4.86
N SER A 75 17.18 -7.98 -5.28
CA SER A 75 17.54 -8.33 -6.66
C SER A 75 16.36 -8.21 -7.62
N LEU A 76 15.15 -8.25 -7.08
CA LEU A 76 13.88 -7.91 -7.72
C LEU A 76 13.36 -6.56 -7.25
N ALA A 77 14.23 -5.65 -6.79
CA ALA A 77 13.91 -4.24 -6.57
C ALA A 77 14.25 -3.41 -7.81
N PRO A 78 13.43 -3.42 -8.89
CA PRO A 78 13.44 -2.38 -9.87
C PRO A 78 12.83 -1.09 -9.30
N SER A 79 12.58 -0.95 -8.00
CA SER A 79 12.06 0.29 -7.42
C SER A 79 12.93 1.50 -7.78
N SER A 80 14.26 1.34 -7.94
CA SER A 80 15.12 2.41 -8.48
C SER A 80 14.97 2.59 -10.01
N LEU A 81 15.06 1.53 -10.82
CA LEU A 81 14.97 1.59 -12.29
C LEU A 81 13.58 1.93 -12.84
N ALA A 82 12.54 1.38 -12.23
CA ALA A 82 11.14 1.63 -12.51
C ALA A 82 10.70 3.01 -12.01
N ALA A 83 11.33 3.60 -10.99
CA ALA A 83 11.09 4.99 -10.58
C ALA A 83 11.91 6.00 -11.40
N MET A 84 13.10 5.64 -11.90
CA MET A 84 13.94 6.54 -12.70
C MET A 84 13.26 7.05 -13.97
N ARG A 85 12.52 6.20 -14.69
CA ARG A 85 11.82 6.60 -15.92
C ARG A 85 10.65 7.56 -15.68
N PRO A 86 9.71 7.28 -14.75
CA PRO A 86 8.70 8.24 -14.31
C PRO A 86 9.30 9.58 -13.91
N ARG A 87 10.38 9.56 -13.11
CA ARG A 87 11.06 10.78 -12.66
C ARG A 87 11.55 11.63 -13.83
N ALA A 88 12.22 11.02 -14.81
CA ALA A 88 12.73 11.74 -15.98
C ALA A 88 11.62 12.32 -16.87
N HIS A 89 10.49 11.63 -17.00
CA HIS A 89 9.37 12.08 -17.82
C HIS A 89 8.58 13.20 -17.12
N VAL A 90 8.32 13.07 -15.81
CA VAL A 90 7.78 14.16 -14.98
C VAL A 90 8.69 15.38 -15.02
N ALA A 91 10.00 15.22 -14.86
CA ALA A 91 10.94 16.33 -14.96
C ALA A 91 10.89 17.04 -16.33
N GLY A 92 10.80 16.28 -17.43
CA GLY A 92 10.71 16.83 -18.77
C GLY A 92 9.39 17.53 -19.10
N GLU A 93 8.28 17.18 -18.44
CA GLU A 93 6.97 17.78 -18.71
C GLU A 93 6.55 18.82 -17.66
N CYS A 94 7.14 18.81 -16.45
CA CYS A 94 6.72 19.66 -15.32
C CYS A 94 7.79 20.67 -14.84
N CYS A 95 9.07 20.45 -15.16
CA CYS A 95 10.18 21.21 -14.58
C CYS A 95 10.86 22.11 -15.60
N GLY A 96 10.03 22.86 -16.32
CA GLY A 96 10.48 23.89 -17.27
C GLY A 96 11.39 23.37 -18.38
N ALA A 97 12.23 24.25 -18.91
CA ALA A 97 13.11 23.97 -20.05
C ALA A 97 14.44 23.34 -19.63
N ASP A 98 14.85 23.48 -18.37
CA ASP A 98 16.06 22.86 -17.84
C ASP A 98 15.84 21.40 -17.39
N HIS A 99 14.58 20.97 -17.30
CA HIS A 99 14.15 19.65 -16.82
C HIS A 99 14.67 19.35 -15.41
N ALA A 100 14.92 20.39 -14.61
CA ALA A 100 15.50 20.29 -13.29
C ALA A 100 14.53 20.87 -12.26
N CYS A 101 13.76 19.99 -11.64
CA CYS A 101 12.76 20.42 -10.65
C CYS A 101 13.39 21.13 -9.44
N GLY A 102 12.68 22.12 -8.91
CA GLY A 102 13.10 23.02 -7.84
C GLY A 102 13.66 24.36 -8.34
N THR A 103 13.56 24.66 -9.63
CA THR A 103 14.06 25.90 -10.25
C THR A 103 12.92 26.88 -10.56
N GLY A 104 13.26 28.05 -11.13
CA GLY A 104 12.30 29.13 -11.34
C GLY A 104 11.35 28.96 -12.53
N ASP A 105 11.57 27.93 -13.36
CA ASP A 105 10.80 27.62 -14.57
C ASP A 105 9.84 26.42 -14.42
N ASP A 106 9.81 25.81 -13.24
CA ASP A 106 8.82 24.79 -12.87
C ASP A 106 7.38 25.28 -12.98
N ASP A 107 6.47 24.35 -13.26
CA ASP A 107 5.06 24.56 -12.94
C ASP A 107 4.87 24.71 -11.42
N ALA A 108 4.18 25.78 -11.03
CA ALA A 108 3.78 25.93 -9.64
C ALA A 108 2.87 24.76 -9.24
N LEU A 109 3.15 24.10 -8.12
CA LEU A 109 2.36 22.95 -7.64
C LEU A 109 0.85 23.25 -7.60
N ALA A 110 0.46 24.45 -7.16
CA ALA A 110 -0.95 24.87 -7.15
C ALA A 110 -1.57 24.97 -8.55
N ALA A 111 -0.79 25.26 -9.59
CA ALA A 111 -1.26 25.34 -10.98
C ALA A 111 -1.63 23.96 -11.56
N ILE A 112 -1.03 22.89 -11.04
CA ILE A 112 -1.32 21.49 -11.39
C ILE A 112 -2.16 20.77 -10.31
N GLY A 113 -2.83 21.54 -9.45
CA GLY A 113 -3.75 21.05 -8.41
C GLY A 113 -3.11 20.56 -7.10
N TRP A 114 -1.77 20.48 -7.03
CA TRP A 114 -1.05 20.07 -5.82
C TRP A 114 -0.99 21.21 -4.81
N THR A 115 -1.96 21.23 -3.88
CA THR A 115 -2.07 22.24 -2.81
C THR A 115 -1.68 21.72 -1.44
N SER A 116 -1.58 20.40 -1.27
CA SER A 116 -1.10 19.77 -0.05
C SER A 116 0.43 19.86 0.04
N PRO A 117 1.01 20.26 1.19
CA PRO A 117 2.46 20.29 1.38
C PRO A 117 3.08 18.90 1.57
N ALA A 118 2.26 17.85 1.63
CA ALA A 118 2.70 16.47 1.84
C ALA A 118 1.86 15.50 0.98
N CYS A 119 2.45 14.34 0.71
CA CYS A 119 1.76 13.23 0.05
C CYS A 119 0.52 12.83 0.87
N PRO A 120 -0.67 12.64 0.23
CA PRO A 120 -1.91 12.36 0.95
C PRO A 120 -1.98 11.02 1.70
N ASN A 121 -0.92 10.22 1.59
CA ASN A 121 -0.82 8.84 2.08
C ASN A 121 -1.81 7.89 1.37
N LEU A 122 -1.85 6.62 1.76
CA LEU A 122 -2.83 5.63 1.32
C LEU A 122 -3.08 4.66 2.47
N ALA A 123 -4.35 4.45 2.84
CA ALA A 123 -4.78 3.47 3.81
C ALA A 123 -3.97 3.47 5.12
N ASN A 124 -3.69 4.66 5.67
CA ASN A 124 -2.85 4.85 6.87
C ASN A 124 -1.41 4.31 6.76
N GLY A 125 -0.88 4.20 5.54
CA GLY A 125 0.49 3.80 5.27
C GLY A 125 1.54 4.81 5.74
N VAL A 126 2.73 4.76 5.15
CA VAL A 126 3.88 5.62 5.51
C VAL A 126 4.26 6.61 4.41
N CYS A 127 3.34 6.88 3.48
CA CYS A 127 3.60 7.75 2.34
C CYS A 127 3.23 9.20 2.66
N ASP A 128 3.96 9.82 3.59
CA ASP A 128 3.74 11.19 4.07
C ASP A 128 4.86 12.17 3.66
N ASN A 129 5.65 11.79 2.65
CA ASN A 129 6.78 12.59 2.15
C ASN A 129 6.36 14.04 1.82
N PRO A 130 7.20 15.04 2.14
CA PRO A 130 6.93 16.43 1.79
C PRO A 130 6.89 16.63 0.28
N ILE A 131 6.07 17.58 -0.18
CA ILE A 131 5.96 17.95 -1.60
C ILE A 131 6.35 19.42 -1.73
N ALA A 132 7.56 19.67 -2.24
CA ALA A 132 8.10 21.01 -2.46
C ALA A 132 8.29 21.33 -3.96
N SER A 133 8.35 20.30 -4.81
CA SER A 133 8.60 20.39 -6.25
C SER A 133 7.85 19.28 -7.00
N PRO A 134 7.72 19.37 -8.35
CA PRO A 134 7.10 18.31 -9.14
C PRO A 134 7.82 16.95 -9.04
N ASP A 135 9.09 16.95 -8.68
CA ASP A 135 9.85 15.71 -8.46
C ASP A 135 9.35 14.90 -7.26
N ASP A 136 8.92 15.59 -6.19
CA ASP A 136 8.39 14.97 -4.98
C ASP A 136 7.06 14.24 -5.22
N ILE A 137 6.31 14.67 -6.24
CA ILE A 137 5.09 13.98 -6.70
C ILE A 137 5.43 12.55 -7.16
N THR A 138 6.57 12.37 -7.81
CA THR A 138 7.05 11.03 -8.22
C THR A 138 7.34 10.15 -7.00
N ALA A 139 7.98 10.70 -5.97
CA ALA A 139 8.17 9.98 -4.71
C ALA A 139 6.83 9.59 -4.06
N CYS A 140 5.84 10.50 -4.10
CA CYS A 140 4.50 10.24 -3.57
C CYS A 140 3.77 9.10 -4.30
N PHE A 141 3.65 9.13 -5.63
CA PHE A 141 2.90 8.08 -6.35
C PHE A 141 3.63 6.74 -6.45
N THR A 142 4.96 6.73 -6.28
CA THR A 142 5.75 5.49 -6.22
C THR A 142 5.57 4.82 -4.86
N CYS A 143 5.67 5.58 -3.77
CA CYS A 143 5.38 5.08 -2.41
C CYS A 143 3.96 4.51 -2.32
N THR A 144 2.95 5.31 -2.67
CA THR A 144 1.54 4.87 -2.58
C THR A 144 1.20 3.77 -3.58
N GLY A 145 1.91 3.70 -4.71
CA GLY A 145 1.81 2.57 -5.65
C GLY A 145 2.35 1.26 -5.08
N ALA A 146 3.42 1.31 -4.27
CA ALA A 146 3.94 0.15 -3.55
C ALA A 146 2.98 -0.27 -2.42
N THR A 147 2.53 0.68 -1.59
CA THR A 147 1.54 0.42 -0.52
C THR A 147 0.25 -0.19 -1.07
N ALA A 148 -0.22 0.26 -2.23
CA ALA A 148 -1.40 -0.31 -2.89
C ALA A 148 -1.22 -1.79 -3.28
N LEU A 149 -0.01 -2.18 -3.72
CA LEU A 149 0.30 -3.57 -4.05
C LEU A 149 0.46 -4.43 -2.79
N ASP A 150 1.07 -3.88 -1.75
CA ASP A 150 1.23 -4.56 -0.46
C ASP A 150 -0.15 -4.89 0.14
N LEU A 151 -1.09 -3.94 0.09
CA LEU A 151 -2.46 -4.14 0.58
C LEU A 151 -3.15 -5.33 -0.10
N VAL A 152 -3.03 -5.44 -1.42
CA VAL A 152 -3.61 -6.54 -2.20
C VAL A 152 -2.93 -7.86 -1.87
N THR A 153 -1.63 -7.83 -1.58
CA THR A 153 -0.82 -9.02 -1.31
C THR A 153 -1.02 -9.56 0.12
N GLU A 154 -1.13 -8.68 1.12
CA GLU A 154 -1.37 -9.02 2.52
C GLU A 154 -2.68 -9.80 2.71
N LEU A 155 -3.73 -9.44 1.96
CA LEU A 155 -5.02 -10.16 1.97
C LEU A 155 -4.87 -11.65 1.63
N VAL A 156 -3.99 -11.98 0.68
CA VAL A 156 -3.92 -13.34 0.09
C VAL A 156 -3.06 -14.27 0.92
N TYR A 157 -1.98 -13.76 1.51
CA TYR A 157 -1.03 -14.60 2.24
C TYR A 157 -1.24 -14.62 3.74
N GLY A 158 -1.97 -13.65 4.31
CA GLY A 158 -2.06 -13.47 5.76
C GLY A 158 -0.67 -13.50 6.42
N HIS A 159 -0.62 -13.67 7.74
CA HIS A 159 0.65 -13.81 8.46
C HIS A 159 1.21 -15.25 8.43
N ALA A 160 0.45 -16.25 7.99
CA ALA A 160 0.90 -17.64 8.02
C ALA A 160 0.09 -18.60 7.12
N ALA A 161 0.63 -18.96 5.96
CA ALA A 161 0.60 -20.34 5.45
C ALA A 161 1.67 -20.51 4.37
N SER A 162 2.75 -21.23 4.70
CA SER A 162 3.70 -21.72 3.69
C SER A 162 3.04 -22.88 2.94
N THR A 163 2.25 -22.56 1.93
CA THR A 163 1.64 -23.57 1.06
C THR A 163 2.66 -24.02 0.02
N ALA A 164 2.75 -25.32 -0.24
CA ALA A 164 3.64 -25.82 -1.29
C ALA A 164 3.27 -25.16 -2.63
N PRO A 165 4.22 -24.49 -3.35
CA PRO A 165 3.90 -23.66 -4.52
C PRO A 165 3.14 -24.38 -5.64
N ARG A 166 3.28 -25.71 -5.74
CA ARG A 166 2.63 -26.54 -6.76
C ARG A 166 1.37 -27.25 -6.29
N SER A 167 0.94 -27.05 -5.05
CA SER A 167 -0.36 -27.56 -4.57
C SER A 167 -1.53 -26.80 -5.21
N PRO A 168 -2.75 -27.35 -5.20
CA PRO A 168 -3.95 -26.61 -5.62
C PRO A 168 -4.07 -25.24 -4.91
N ALA A 169 -3.89 -25.22 -3.59
CA ALA A 169 -3.92 -23.98 -2.80
C ALA A 169 -2.79 -23.01 -3.21
N GLY A 170 -1.55 -23.48 -3.40
CA GLY A 170 -0.44 -22.63 -3.87
C GLY A 170 -0.67 -22.02 -5.27
N ARG A 171 -1.27 -22.79 -6.19
CA ARG A 171 -1.65 -22.28 -7.51
C ARG A 171 -2.79 -21.27 -7.43
N CYS A 172 -3.78 -21.51 -6.57
CA CYS A 172 -4.88 -20.59 -6.33
C CYS A 172 -4.36 -19.27 -5.74
N GLN A 173 -3.51 -19.31 -4.70
CA GLN A 173 -2.86 -18.12 -4.13
C GLN A 173 -2.11 -17.30 -5.20
N ALA A 174 -1.28 -17.97 -6.01
CA ALA A 174 -0.54 -17.31 -7.10
C ALA A 174 -1.49 -16.69 -8.15
N ALA A 175 -2.60 -17.35 -8.47
CA ALA A 175 -3.59 -16.81 -9.39
C ALA A 175 -4.31 -15.59 -8.81
N ILE A 176 -4.62 -15.58 -7.51
CA ILE A 176 -5.23 -14.43 -6.84
C ILE A 176 -4.29 -13.21 -6.93
N VAL A 177 -3.04 -13.33 -6.51
CA VAL A 177 -2.09 -12.20 -6.56
C VAL A 177 -1.84 -11.75 -8.00
N GLY A 178 -1.53 -12.69 -8.90
CA GLY A 178 -1.28 -12.39 -10.30
C GLY A 178 -2.47 -11.70 -10.99
N ALA A 179 -3.69 -12.20 -10.80
CA ALA A 179 -4.88 -11.62 -11.40
C ALA A 179 -5.23 -10.25 -10.80
N SER A 180 -5.06 -10.08 -9.48
CA SER A 180 -5.29 -8.79 -8.80
C SER A 180 -4.31 -7.74 -9.27
N ALA A 181 -3.02 -8.11 -9.40
CA ALA A 181 -1.98 -7.25 -9.93
C ALA A 181 -2.29 -6.84 -11.39
N GLU A 182 -2.77 -7.76 -12.24
CA GLU A 182 -3.20 -7.45 -13.61
C GLU A 182 -4.40 -6.50 -13.65
N PHE A 183 -5.40 -6.72 -12.80
CA PHE A 183 -6.56 -5.83 -12.70
C PHE A 183 -6.15 -4.43 -12.25
N PHE A 184 -5.34 -4.31 -11.20
CA PHE A 184 -4.79 -3.03 -10.72
C PHE A 184 -4.03 -2.28 -11.83
N ALA A 185 -3.18 -2.99 -12.58
CA ALA A 185 -2.47 -2.45 -13.73
C ALA A 185 -3.40 -1.99 -14.87
N ALA A 186 -4.44 -2.78 -15.17
CA ALA A 186 -5.41 -2.48 -16.22
C ALA A 186 -6.30 -1.28 -15.86
N LYS A 187 -6.82 -1.24 -14.63
CA LYS A 187 -7.63 -0.13 -14.10
C LYS A 187 -6.81 1.17 -14.05
N SER A 188 -5.60 1.14 -13.48
CA SER A 188 -4.68 2.28 -13.48
C SER A 188 -4.40 2.80 -14.89
N LYS A 189 -4.20 1.91 -15.88
CA LYS A 189 -3.99 2.30 -17.28
C LYS A 189 -5.23 2.94 -17.90
N ALA A 190 -6.41 2.41 -17.61
CA ALA A 190 -7.68 2.92 -18.14
C ALA A 190 -7.97 4.33 -17.60
N LEU A 191 -7.83 4.52 -16.29
CA LEU A 191 -8.02 5.80 -15.62
C LEU A 191 -6.98 6.84 -16.05
N ALA A 192 -5.69 6.50 -16.05
CA ALA A 192 -4.64 7.41 -16.51
C ALA A 192 -4.86 7.92 -17.95
N LYS A 193 -5.39 7.07 -18.85
CA LYS A 193 -5.73 7.51 -20.21
C LYS A 193 -6.92 8.47 -20.21
N CYS A 194 -7.94 8.18 -19.40
CA CYS A 194 -9.11 9.05 -19.26
C CYS A 194 -8.69 10.42 -18.70
N TRP A 195 -7.94 10.45 -17.61
CA TRP A 195 -7.46 11.69 -17.01
C TRP A 195 -6.52 12.48 -17.91
N ALA A 196 -5.60 11.83 -18.61
CA ALA A 196 -4.76 12.50 -19.60
C ALA A 196 -5.56 13.09 -20.77
N ASN A 197 -6.66 12.44 -21.19
CA ASN A 197 -7.56 13.00 -22.20
C ASN A 197 -8.34 14.21 -21.64
N ARG A 198 -8.76 14.16 -20.37
CA ARG A 198 -9.39 15.28 -19.68
C ARG A 198 -8.46 16.49 -19.56
N ALA A 199 -7.21 16.27 -19.15
CA ALA A 199 -6.19 17.32 -19.06
C ALA A 199 -5.94 18.01 -20.40
N LYS A 200 -5.95 17.23 -21.50
CA LYS A 200 -5.84 17.75 -22.88
C LYS A 200 -7.13 18.39 -23.41
N GLY A 201 -8.17 18.53 -22.60
CA GLY A 201 -9.44 19.13 -22.99
C GLY A 201 -10.28 18.29 -23.97
N LEU A 202 -9.97 16.99 -24.14
CA LEU A 202 -10.69 16.12 -25.07
C LEU A 202 -12.08 15.70 -24.55
N HIS A 203 -12.32 15.83 -23.26
CA HIS A 203 -13.64 15.76 -22.63
C HIS A 203 -13.60 16.50 -21.28
N GLN A 204 -14.78 16.75 -20.71
CA GLN A 204 -14.93 17.37 -19.38
C GLN A 204 -15.62 16.46 -18.35
N ASN A 205 -16.03 15.27 -18.78
CA ASN A 205 -16.69 14.30 -17.93
C ASN A 205 -15.76 13.77 -16.83
N PRO A 206 -16.27 13.46 -15.63
CA PRO A 206 -15.52 12.73 -14.62
C PRO A 206 -15.15 11.33 -15.14
N CYS A 207 -13.95 10.86 -14.79
CA CYS A 207 -13.51 9.50 -15.06
C CYS A 207 -13.88 8.58 -13.88
N PRO A 208 -14.18 7.28 -14.12
CA PRO A 208 -14.22 6.61 -15.42
C PRO A 208 -15.54 6.73 -16.18
N ASP A 209 -16.62 7.20 -15.54
CA ASP A 209 -17.99 7.20 -16.11
C ASP A 209 -18.67 8.59 -15.93
N PRO A 210 -19.15 9.24 -17.01
CA PRO A 210 -19.08 8.81 -18.42
C PRO A 210 -17.69 8.91 -19.06
N GLY A 211 -16.73 9.58 -18.40
CA GLY A 211 -15.33 9.66 -18.79
C GLY A 211 -15.09 9.95 -20.26
N ASP A 212 -14.13 9.23 -20.83
CA ASP A 212 -13.80 9.21 -22.27
C ASP A 212 -14.65 8.20 -23.07
N GLY A 213 -15.70 7.63 -22.46
CA GLY A 213 -16.53 6.57 -23.02
C GLY A 213 -15.81 5.21 -23.18
N GLN A 214 -14.57 5.05 -22.70
CA GLN A 214 -13.78 3.82 -22.84
C GLN A 214 -13.29 3.28 -21.50
N ALA A 215 -12.96 4.14 -20.55
CA ALA A 215 -12.39 3.76 -19.26
C ALA A 215 -13.28 2.74 -18.52
N ALA A 216 -14.56 3.07 -18.28
CA ALA A 216 -15.50 2.18 -17.60
C ALA A 216 -15.58 0.78 -18.25
N ARG A 217 -15.68 0.71 -19.58
CA ARG A 217 -15.71 -0.57 -20.33
C ARG A 217 -14.43 -1.39 -20.16
N ARG A 218 -13.27 -0.74 -20.19
CA ARG A 218 -11.97 -1.42 -19.99
C ARG A 218 -11.83 -1.93 -18.56
N ILE A 219 -12.31 -1.17 -17.58
CA ILE A 219 -12.29 -1.57 -16.17
C ILE A 219 -13.19 -2.79 -15.97
N ALA A 220 -14.43 -2.76 -16.46
CA ALA A 220 -15.34 -3.90 -16.38
C ALA A 220 -14.80 -5.16 -17.08
N THR A 221 -14.11 -4.99 -18.22
CA THR A 221 -13.45 -6.12 -18.91
C THR A 221 -12.32 -6.71 -18.07
N ALA A 222 -11.54 -5.87 -17.39
CA ALA A 222 -10.45 -6.31 -16.53
C ALA A 222 -10.95 -6.98 -15.25
N ASP A 223 -12.04 -6.48 -14.65
CA ASP A 223 -12.70 -7.12 -13.49
C ASP A 223 -13.23 -8.52 -13.86
N ALA A 224 -13.89 -8.65 -15.01
CA ALA A 224 -14.33 -9.96 -15.51
C ALA A 224 -13.15 -10.93 -15.72
N ALA A 225 -11.98 -10.43 -16.16
CA ALA A 225 -10.78 -11.22 -16.33
C ALA A 225 -10.14 -11.64 -14.99
N LEU A 226 -10.14 -10.74 -14.00
CA LEU A 226 -9.74 -11.04 -12.62
C LEU A 226 -10.54 -12.23 -12.08
N ARG A 227 -11.87 -12.09 -12.10
CA ARG A 227 -12.82 -13.10 -11.62
C ARG A 227 -12.65 -14.43 -12.34
N SER A 228 -12.57 -14.41 -13.67
CA SER A 228 -12.37 -15.63 -14.47
C SER A 228 -11.03 -16.32 -14.19
N SER A 229 -9.95 -15.58 -13.96
CA SER A 229 -8.64 -16.16 -13.65
C SER A 229 -8.61 -16.82 -12.29
N ILE A 230 -9.20 -16.19 -11.27
CA ILE A 230 -9.29 -16.75 -9.92
C ILE A 230 -10.16 -18.01 -9.93
N CYS A 231 -11.36 -17.97 -10.51
CA CYS A 231 -12.24 -19.15 -10.55
C CYS A 231 -11.60 -20.35 -11.25
N ARG A 232 -10.86 -20.13 -12.35
CA ARG A 232 -10.15 -21.23 -13.04
C ARG A 232 -9.07 -21.89 -12.20
N ALA A 233 -8.47 -21.18 -11.24
CA ALA A 233 -7.39 -21.69 -10.42
C ALA A 233 -7.87 -22.24 -9.07
N CYS A 234 -8.97 -21.69 -8.55
CA CYS A 234 -9.46 -21.94 -7.20
C CYS A 234 -10.76 -22.75 -7.16
N GLY A 235 -11.54 -22.74 -8.24
CA GLY A 235 -12.85 -23.39 -8.36
C GLY A 235 -12.76 -24.87 -8.73
N GLY A 236 -11.86 -25.62 -8.11
CA GLY A 236 -11.81 -27.07 -8.29
C GLY A 236 -11.56 -27.57 -9.71
N ASP A 237 -12.24 -28.66 -10.06
CA ASP A 237 -12.08 -29.37 -11.33
C ASP A 237 -12.89 -28.71 -12.46
N ASP A 238 -14.00 -28.03 -12.13
CA ASP A 238 -14.84 -27.35 -13.11
C ASP A 238 -14.33 -25.93 -13.46
N GLY A 239 -13.45 -25.37 -12.63
CA GLY A 239 -12.85 -24.05 -12.81
C GLY A 239 -13.85 -22.91 -12.66
N GLN A 240 -14.95 -23.12 -11.95
CA GLN A 240 -16.00 -22.15 -11.66
C GLN A 240 -16.03 -21.85 -10.16
N CYS A 241 -16.30 -20.60 -9.79
CA CYS A 241 -16.56 -20.27 -8.40
C CYS A 241 -18.03 -20.52 -8.05
N GLY A 242 -18.30 -20.90 -6.81
CA GLY A 242 -19.64 -21.15 -6.27
C GLY A 242 -20.06 -22.62 -6.29
N GLY A 243 -19.14 -23.54 -6.58
CA GLY A 243 -19.35 -24.99 -6.62
C GLY A 243 -19.04 -25.69 -5.28
N GLY A 244 -19.26 -27.01 -5.25
CA GLY A 244 -18.89 -27.85 -4.10
C GLY A 244 -17.43 -28.32 -4.13
N ASP A 245 -16.72 -28.07 -5.23
CA ASP A 245 -15.32 -28.40 -5.48
C ASP A 245 -14.37 -27.20 -5.36
N ASP A 246 -14.89 -26.02 -5.04
CA ASP A 246 -14.12 -24.83 -4.69
C ASP A 246 -13.14 -25.13 -3.54
N LEU A 247 -11.94 -24.57 -3.62
CA LEU A 247 -11.03 -24.53 -2.48
C LEU A 247 -11.62 -23.66 -1.37
N ALA A 248 -11.68 -24.19 -0.15
CA ALA A 248 -12.15 -23.41 0.99
C ALA A 248 -11.15 -22.28 1.30
N PRO A 249 -11.62 -21.08 1.68
CA PRO A 249 -10.75 -19.96 2.06
C PRO A 249 -9.67 -20.35 3.10
N ALA A 250 -10.03 -21.19 4.07
CA ALA A 250 -9.09 -21.71 5.08
C ALA A 250 -7.98 -22.60 4.48
N ASP A 251 -8.25 -23.37 3.42
CA ASP A 251 -7.25 -24.21 2.75
C ASP A 251 -6.30 -23.36 1.89
N ILE A 252 -6.75 -22.18 1.45
CA ILE A 252 -5.95 -21.18 0.73
C ILE A 252 -5.12 -20.36 1.73
N GLY A 253 -5.46 -20.37 3.02
CA GLY A 253 -4.81 -19.54 4.04
C GLY A 253 -5.24 -18.08 4.02
N SER A 254 -6.45 -17.78 3.53
CA SER A 254 -6.98 -16.42 3.57
C SER A 254 -7.47 -16.05 4.97
N VAL A 255 -7.55 -14.73 5.23
CA VAL A 255 -8.23 -14.19 6.41
C VAL A 255 -9.73 -14.52 6.41
N SER A 256 -10.36 -14.43 7.59
CA SER A 256 -11.79 -14.73 7.79
C SER A 256 -12.72 -13.56 7.51
N HIS A 257 -12.22 -12.33 7.48
CA HIS A 257 -12.98 -11.16 7.05
C HIS A 257 -12.18 -10.29 6.09
N CYS A 258 -12.92 -9.62 5.21
CA CYS A 258 -12.36 -8.62 4.34
C CYS A 258 -12.07 -7.32 5.11
N PRO A 259 -10.93 -6.64 4.87
CA PRO A 259 -10.58 -5.39 5.54
C PRO A 259 -11.65 -4.31 5.40
N ALA A 260 -11.77 -3.49 6.46
CA ALA A 260 -12.79 -2.46 6.57
C ALA A 260 -12.45 -1.16 5.82
N VAL A 261 -12.20 -1.27 4.51
CA VAL A 261 -12.04 -0.11 3.62
C VAL A 261 -13.30 0.17 2.81
N THR A 262 -13.41 1.37 2.26
CA THR A 262 -14.52 1.78 1.39
C THR A 262 -13.98 2.30 0.07
N VAL A 263 -14.44 1.72 -1.04
CA VAL A 263 -14.07 2.21 -2.38
C VAL A 263 -14.60 3.65 -2.54
N PRO A 264 -13.80 4.61 -3.03
CA PRO A 264 -14.28 5.98 -3.25
C PRO A 264 -15.53 6.04 -4.12
N GLY A 265 -16.64 6.56 -3.56
CA GLY A 265 -17.93 6.61 -4.24
C GLY A 265 -18.58 5.24 -4.50
N GLY A 266 -18.05 4.18 -3.88
CA GLY A 266 -18.49 2.79 -4.04
C GLY A 266 -18.92 2.13 -2.74
N ALA A 267 -18.84 0.80 -2.72
CA ALA A 267 -19.24 -0.01 -1.57
C ALA A 267 -18.11 -0.16 -0.54
N ALA A 268 -18.49 -0.51 0.69
CA ALA A 268 -17.55 -0.97 1.71
C ALA A 268 -17.13 -2.42 1.41
N CYS A 269 -15.85 -2.73 1.63
CA CYS A 269 -15.32 -4.09 1.42
C CYS A 269 -15.55 -5.01 2.62
N ALA A 270 -15.79 -4.46 3.82
CA ALA A 270 -15.95 -5.23 5.05
C ALA A 270 -17.06 -6.30 4.94
N ALA A 271 -16.65 -7.57 4.91
CA ALA A 271 -17.56 -8.71 4.86
C ALA A 271 -16.88 -9.99 5.39
N PRO A 272 -17.62 -10.94 5.99
CA PRO A 272 -17.10 -12.27 6.30
C PRO A 272 -16.70 -13.04 5.04
N ILE A 273 -15.64 -13.84 5.12
CA ILE A 273 -15.12 -14.70 4.06
C ILE A 273 -15.36 -16.16 4.46
N GLY A 274 -16.47 -16.74 3.99
CA GLY A 274 -16.82 -18.14 4.26
C GLY A 274 -16.61 -19.07 3.06
N THR A 275 -16.63 -18.51 1.85
CA THR A 275 -16.56 -19.24 0.58
C THR A 275 -15.53 -18.61 -0.36
N LEU A 276 -15.16 -19.33 -1.43
CA LEU A 276 -14.32 -18.78 -2.48
C LEU A 276 -14.96 -17.55 -3.15
N ALA A 277 -16.29 -17.53 -3.29
CA ALA A 277 -17.02 -16.39 -3.82
C ALA A 277 -16.85 -15.15 -2.93
N ASP A 278 -16.93 -15.32 -1.60
CA ASP A 278 -16.72 -14.21 -0.65
C ASP A 278 -15.27 -13.68 -0.73
N LEU A 279 -14.29 -14.58 -0.84
CA LEU A 279 -12.89 -14.21 -1.02
C LEU A 279 -12.70 -13.43 -2.33
N LEU A 280 -13.34 -13.85 -3.42
CA LEU A 280 -13.26 -13.17 -4.70
C LEU A 280 -13.87 -11.75 -4.65
N GLU A 281 -15.02 -11.58 -4.00
CA GLU A 281 -15.61 -10.26 -3.81
C GLU A 281 -14.71 -9.35 -2.97
N CYS A 282 -14.09 -9.90 -1.92
CA CYS A 282 -13.14 -9.16 -1.11
C CYS A 282 -11.92 -8.70 -1.93
N VAL A 283 -11.29 -9.61 -2.68
CA VAL A 283 -10.13 -9.33 -3.54
C VAL A 283 -10.47 -8.26 -4.58
N ALA A 284 -11.61 -8.39 -5.26
CA ALA A 284 -12.06 -7.42 -6.23
C ALA A 284 -12.26 -6.04 -5.58
N CYS A 285 -12.95 -5.98 -4.44
CA CYS A 285 -13.22 -4.74 -3.72
C CYS A 285 -11.94 -4.04 -3.23
N LEU A 286 -11.01 -4.77 -2.60
CA LEU A 286 -9.73 -4.19 -2.16
C LEU A 286 -8.89 -3.71 -3.33
N THR A 287 -8.86 -4.47 -4.44
CA THR A 287 -8.09 -4.05 -5.62
C THR A 287 -8.73 -2.84 -6.29
N GLU A 288 -10.06 -2.72 -6.27
CA GLU A 288 -10.77 -1.52 -6.71
C GLU A 288 -10.43 -0.31 -5.83
N PHE A 289 -10.50 -0.45 -4.51
CA PHE A 289 -10.11 0.56 -3.54
C PHE A 289 -8.67 1.04 -3.78
N ALA A 290 -7.73 0.10 -3.84
CA ALA A 290 -6.32 0.39 -4.08
C ALA A 290 -6.11 1.13 -5.40
N ALA A 291 -6.75 0.69 -6.49
CA ALA A 291 -6.69 1.35 -7.80
C ALA A 291 -7.24 2.77 -7.78
N ASP A 292 -8.43 2.98 -7.23
CA ASP A 292 -9.10 4.29 -7.26
C ASP A 292 -8.39 5.31 -6.39
N CYS A 293 -8.02 4.93 -5.18
CA CYS A 293 -7.29 5.82 -4.29
C CYS A 293 -5.94 6.20 -4.85
N ARG A 294 -5.21 5.23 -5.38
CA ARG A 294 -3.91 5.48 -5.98
C ARG A 294 -4.00 6.36 -7.23
N ASP A 295 -5.01 6.16 -8.07
CA ASP A 295 -5.22 6.96 -9.28
C ASP A 295 -5.56 8.42 -8.93
N LEU A 296 -6.41 8.65 -7.93
CA LEU A 296 -6.83 9.98 -7.49
C LEU A 296 -5.68 10.83 -6.93
N ILE A 297 -4.62 10.22 -6.40
CA ILE A 297 -3.38 10.93 -6.02
C ILE A 297 -2.76 11.63 -7.23
N GLY A 298 -2.82 11.02 -8.41
CA GLY A 298 -2.18 11.55 -9.62
C GLY A 298 -2.94 12.67 -10.31
N VAL A 299 -4.12 13.05 -9.82
CA VAL A 299 -5.04 13.96 -10.53
C VAL A 299 -5.71 15.03 -9.64
N PRO A 300 -4.97 15.69 -8.72
CA PRO A 300 -5.57 16.63 -7.77
C PRO A 300 -6.16 17.88 -8.44
N ALA A 301 -5.78 18.19 -9.68
CA ALA A 301 -6.38 19.25 -10.49
C ALA A 301 -7.84 18.98 -10.87
N PHE A 302 -8.25 17.70 -10.92
CA PHE A 302 -9.57 17.30 -11.40
C PHE A 302 -10.48 16.71 -10.32
N ALA A 303 -9.90 16.15 -9.27
CA ALA A 303 -10.61 15.51 -8.18
C ALA A 303 -9.83 15.67 -6.87
N GLY A 304 -10.54 15.99 -5.78
CA GLY A 304 -9.94 15.98 -4.45
C GLY A 304 -9.62 14.55 -3.99
N TYR A 305 -8.61 14.41 -3.14
CA TYR A 305 -8.27 13.12 -2.56
C TYR A 305 -9.36 12.68 -1.56
N PRO A 306 -10.06 11.54 -1.77
CA PRO A 306 -11.17 11.13 -0.91
C PRO A 306 -10.69 10.76 0.50
N ALA A 307 -11.52 11.04 1.51
CA ALA A 307 -11.22 10.67 2.89
C ALA A 307 -11.21 9.14 3.08
N GLU A 308 -11.97 8.42 2.27
CA GLU A 308 -12.01 6.97 2.23
C GLU A 308 -10.65 6.36 1.91
N CYS A 309 -9.81 7.07 1.14
CA CYS A 309 -8.50 6.59 0.71
C CYS A 309 -7.41 6.68 1.76
N ASN A 310 -7.60 7.54 2.74
CA ASN A 310 -6.78 7.58 3.94
C ASN A 310 -7.72 7.80 5.12
N PRO A 311 -8.52 6.76 5.45
CA PRO A 311 -9.54 6.90 6.48
C PRO A 311 -8.85 7.22 7.79
N PRO A 312 -9.45 8.05 8.67
CA PRO A 312 -8.85 8.36 9.94
C PRO A 312 -8.47 7.04 10.64
N PRO A 313 -7.25 6.93 11.18
CA PRO A 313 -6.80 5.69 11.77
C PRO A 313 -7.79 5.22 12.83
N GLY A 314 -7.98 3.90 12.92
CA GLY A 314 -8.83 3.32 13.96
C GLY A 314 -8.41 3.83 15.33
N THR A 315 -9.36 4.13 16.21
CA THR A 315 -9.01 4.47 17.60
C THR A 315 -8.87 3.19 18.41
N CYS A 316 -7.78 3.03 19.17
CA CYS A 316 -7.68 1.95 20.14
C CYS A 316 -8.89 2.01 21.07
N SER A 317 -9.69 0.95 21.06
CA SER A 317 -10.90 0.80 21.89
C SER A 317 -10.88 -0.56 22.56
N ALA A 318 -11.52 -0.70 23.73
CA ALA A 318 -11.57 -1.96 24.44
C ALA A 318 -12.27 -3.05 23.60
N GLY A 319 -11.60 -4.17 23.38
CA GLY A 319 -12.13 -5.30 22.60
C GLY A 319 -11.88 -5.21 21.10
N VAL A 320 -11.08 -4.26 20.62
CA VAL A 320 -10.65 -4.23 19.22
C VAL A 320 -9.64 -5.35 18.99
N MET A 321 -10.10 -6.42 18.37
CA MET A 321 -9.27 -7.33 17.59
C MET A 321 -9.04 -6.69 16.24
N CYS A 322 -7.85 -6.89 15.69
CA CYS A 322 -7.62 -6.60 14.28
C CYS A 322 -7.65 -7.91 13.51
N GLU A 323 -7.83 -7.85 12.20
CA GLU A 323 -7.49 -8.97 11.31
C GLU A 323 -6.40 -8.53 10.34
N THR A 324 -6.32 -7.24 10.07
CA THR A 324 -5.26 -6.62 9.29
C THR A 324 -4.73 -5.36 9.96
N THR A 325 -3.55 -4.92 9.53
CA THR A 325 -2.94 -3.68 10.04
C THR A 325 -3.82 -2.44 9.80
N LEU A 326 -4.75 -2.49 8.83
CA LEU A 326 -5.69 -1.41 8.56
C LEU A 326 -6.73 -1.19 9.66
N ASP A 327 -7.03 -2.23 10.45
CA ASP A 327 -7.97 -2.13 11.56
C ASP A 327 -7.35 -1.40 12.76
N CYS A 328 -6.04 -1.12 12.69
CA CYS A 328 -5.27 -0.56 13.77
C CYS A 328 -5.10 0.97 13.67
N PRO A 329 -4.83 1.63 14.80
CA PRO A 329 -4.44 3.04 14.77
C PRO A 329 -3.16 3.24 13.96
N ALA A 330 -2.95 4.47 13.47
CA ALA A 330 -1.75 4.81 12.73
C ALA A 330 -0.49 4.50 13.57
N GLY A 331 0.47 3.83 12.93
CA GLY A 331 1.70 3.36 13.60
C GLY A 331 1.54 2.09 14.42
N TYR A 332 0.36 1.45 14.40
CA TYR A 332 0.16 0.12 14.96
C TYR A 332 0.14 -0.92 13.85
N THR A 333 0.62 -2.12 14.16
CA THR A 333 0.58 -3.31 13.30
C THR A 333 -0.33 -4.35 13.91
N CYS A 334 -1.09 -5.06 13.08
CA CYS A 334 -1.88 -6.18 13.55
C CYS A 334 -0.99 -7.41 13.78
N ARG A 335 -1.10 -8.06 14.95
CA ARG A 335 -0.24 -9.20 15.33
C ARG A 335 -1.01 -10.29 16.07
N ASP A 336 -0.74 -11.53 15.68
CA ASP A 336 -1.26 -12.73 16.34
C ASP A 336 -0.69 -12.90 17.76
N ASN A 337 -1.57 -13.18 18.70
CA ASN A 337 -1.22 -13.58 20.05
C ASN A 337 -0.85 -15.08 20.18
N GLY A 338 -0.81 -15.83 19.09
CA GLY A 338 -0.54 -17.27 19.08
C GLY A 338 -1.69 -18.15 19.55
N ALA A 339 -2.86 -17.55 19.80
CA ALA A 339 -4.12 -18.24 20.02
C ALA A 339 -5.09 -18.06 18.84
N GLY A 340 -4.59 -17.56 17.70
CA GLY A 340 -5.41 -17.28 16.51
C GLY A 340 -6.26 -16.03 16.69
N VAL A 341 -5.73 -15.03 17.40
CA VAL A 341 -6.42 -13.78 17.68
C VAL A 341 -5.44 -12.63 17.54
N ASP A 342 -5.73 -11.72 16.60
CA ASP A 342 -4.82 -10.61 16.34
C ASP A 342 -5.20 -9.32 17.08
N TYR A 343 -4.18 -8.57 17.48
CA TYR A 343 -4.31 -7.29 18.17
C TYR A 343 -3.37 -6.23 17.61
N CYS A 344 -3.78 -4.98 17.75
CA CYS A 344 -2.99 -3.85 17.33
C CYS A 344 -1.86 -3.56 18.33
N ILE A 345 -0.61 -3.68 17.84
CA ILE A 345 0.62 -3.38 18.57
C ILE A 345 1.28 -2.15 17.94
N GLY A 346 1.48 -1.11 18.74
CA GLY A 346 1.97 0.20 18.36
C GLY A 346 3.47 0.41 18.62
N PRO A 347 3.92 1.67 18.59
CA PRO A 347 5.31 2.05 18.83
C PRO A 347 5.73 1.79 20.27
N THR A 348 7.04 1.92 20.53
CA THR A 348 7.57 1.86 21.90
C THR A 348 7.03 2.99 22.76
N CYS A 349 6.86 2.72 24.05
CA CYS A 349 6.26 3.66 25.00
C CYS A 349 6.93 3.55 26.37
N THR A 350 6.78 4.57 27.21
CA THR A 350 7.14 4.52 28.63
C THR A 350 5.93 4.61 29.55
N THR A 351 4.87 5.28 29.10
CA THR A 351 3.62 5.49 29.82
C THR A 351 2.41 5.25 28.91
N ASP A 352 1.25 4.97 29.51
CA ASP A 352 -0.01 4.74 28.75
C ASP A 352 -0.44 6.00 27.97
N GLY A 353 -0.08 7.19 28.45
CA GLY A 353 -0.41 8.47 27.78
C GLY A 353 0.31 8.69 26.45
N GLU A 354 1.36 7.90 26.16
CA GLU A 354 2.04 7.90 24.85
C GLU A 354 1.29 7.06 23.81
N CYS A 355 0.35 6.23 24.25
CA CYS A 355 -0.43 5.37 23.38
C CYS A 355 -1.67 6.09 22.86
N GLY A 356 -1.81 6.15 21.53
CA GLY A 356 -3.01 6.73 20.91
C GLY A 356 -4.30 6.00 21.31
N GLY A 357 -5.37 6.74 21.58
CA GLY A 357 -6.67 6.21 21.97
C GLY A 357 -6.69 5.63 23.39
N ALA A 358 -7.33 4.49 23.58
CA ALA A 358 -7.34 3.76 24.86
C ALA A 358 -6.16 2.78 25.02
N GLY A 359 -5.10 2.92 24.22
CA GLY A 359 -3.93 2.03 24.24
C GLY A 359 -3.25 1.97 25.60
N VAL A 360 -2.68 0.80 25.94
CA VAL A 360 -1.95 0.55 27.18
C VAL A 360 -0.50 0.24 26.87
N CYS A 361 0.42 0.82 27.61
CA CYS A 361 1.85 0.64 27.41
C CYS A 361 2.33 -0.65 28.10
N ARG A 362 2.57 -1.70 27.33
CA ARG A 362 2.91 -3.04 27.87
C ARG A 362 4.33 -3.47 27.56
N GLN A 363 4.93 -4.24 28.46
CA GLN A 363 6.22 -4.88 28.23
C GLN A 363 6.02 -6.36 27.90
N TYR A 364 6.69 -6.83 26.85
CA TYR A 364 6.73 -8.24 26.48
C TYR A 364 8.05 -8.84 26.95
N CYS A 365 8.00 -9.99 27.62
CA CYS A 365 9.18 -10.66 28.16
C CYS A 365 9.27 -12.08 27.65
N THR A 366 10.44 -12.47 27.13
CA THR A 366 10.75 -13.86 26.76
C THR A 366 11.58 -14.51 27.86
N SER A 367 11.89 -15.80 27.72
CA SER A 367 12.85 -16.48 28.60
C SER A 367 14.27 -15.89 28.54
N GLU A 368 14.57 -15.06 27.53
CA GLU A 368 15.87 -14.42 27.34
C GLU A 368 15.91 -12.99 27.91
N GLY A 369 14.76 -12.43 28.30
CA GLY A 369 14.66 -11.10 28.89
C GLY A 369 13.44 -10.32 28.41
N CYS A 370 13.27 -9.11 28.96
CA CYS A 370 12.18 -8.21 28.57
C CYS A 370 12.61 -7.27 27.43
N GLY A 371 11.78 -7.19 26.39
CA GLY A 371 11.92 -6.20 25.33
C GLY A 371 11.51 -4.80 25.79
N PRO A 372 11.63 -3.79 24.91
CA PRO A 372 11.06 -2.47 25.18
C PRO A 372 9.54 -2.56 25.33
N ARG A 373 8.98 -1.66 26.12
CA ARG A 373 7.52 -1.50 26.23
C ARG A 373 6.97 -0.95 24.92
N VAL A 374 5.79 -1.41 24.51
CA VAL A 374 5.08 -0.96 23.31
C VAL A 374 3.61 -0.74 23.61
N CYS A 375 2.99 0.14 22.83
CA CYS A 375 1.55 0.38 22.93
C CYS A 375 0.75 -0.81 22.43
N GLN A 376 -0.34 -1.13 23.12
CA GLN A 376 -1.27 -2.18 22.70
C GLN A 376 -2.70 -1.70 22.87
N CYS A 377 -3.56 -1.90 21.86
CA CYS A 377 -4.98 -1.60 22.03
C CYS A 377 -5.61 -2.51 23.12
N PRO A 378 -6.47 -1.96 23.98
CA PRO A 378 -7.10 -2.72 25.05
C PRO A 378 -8.03 -3.79 24.45
N GLY A 379 -7.91 -5.02 24.90
CA GLY A 379 -8.61 -6.17 24.30
C GLY A 379 -7.88 -7.47 24.61
N PHE A 380 -6.56 -7.40 24.68
CA PHE A 380 -5.73 -8.39 25.34
C PHE A 380 -5.21 -7.83 26.66
N GLY A 381 -5.73 -8.37 27.74
CA GLY A 381 -5.11 -8.28 29.04
C GLY A 381 -4.78 -9.70 29.45
N CYS A 382 -3.51 -9.96 29.71
CA CYS A 382 -3.21 -10.87 30.80
C CYS A 382 -3.87 -10.24 32.04
N THR A 383 -5.03 -10.76 32.43
CA THR A 383 -5.88 -10.15 33.49
C THR A 383 -5.42 -10.56 34.88
N GLY A 384 -4.54 -11.55 34.98
CA GLY A 384 -3.96 -11.99 36.23
C GLY A 384 -2.80 -11.08 36.68
N PRO A 385 -2.65 -10.80 38.00
CA PRO A 385 -1.48 -10.13 38.55
C PRO A 385 -0.16 -10.92 38.34
N ASP A 386 -0.26 -12.19 37.92
CA ASP A 386 0.82 -13.16 37.78
C ASP A 386 0.90 -13.73 36.34
N GLU A 387 0.54 -12.94 35.33
CA GLU A 387 0.57 -13.37 33.93
C GLU A 387 1.61 -12.58 33.12
N LEU A 388 2.55 -13.31 32.50
CA LEU A 388 3.63 -12.79 31.67
C LEU A 388 3.28 -12.99 30.19
N CYS A 389 3.32 -11.93 29.39
CA CYS A 389 3.21 -12.05 27.93
C CYS A 389 4.56 -12.54 27.36
N THR A 390 4.62 -13.81 26.94
CA THR A 390 5.81 -14.38 26.28
C THR A 390 5.68 -14.32 24.77
N ALA A 391 6.65 -13.67 24.11
CA ALA A 391 6.82 -13.75 22.65
C ALA A 391 7.76 -14.93 22.32
N ALA A 392 7.23 -16.01 21.75
CA ALA A 392 8.05 -17.14 21.30
C ALA A 392 7.70 -17.45 19.84
N GLY A 393 8.66 -17.29 18.92
CA GLY A 393 8.44 -17.62 17.51
C GLY A 393 7.48 -16.68 16.76
N GLY A 394 7.34 -15.42 17.19
CA GLY A 394 6.50 -14.41 16.51
C GLY A 394 5.11 -14.22 17.11
N SER A 395 4.68 -15.10 18.04
CA SER A 395 3.37 -15.04 18.68
C SER A 395 3.44 -14.69 20.17
N VAL A 396 2.43 -13.96 20.68
CA VAL A 396 2.40 -13.38 22.04
C VAL A 396 1.40 -14.09 22.97
N ALA A 397 1.84 -15.07 23.76
CA ALA A 397 0.97 -15.80 24.68
C ALA A 397 1.00 -15.25 26.12
N CYS A 398 -0.15 -15.18 26.80
CA CYS A 398 -0.20 -15.02 28.26
C CYS A 398 0.20 -16.34 28.93
N ARG A 399 1.28 -16.34 29.72
CA ARG A 399 1.67 -17.46 30.57
C ARG A 399 1.59 -17.05 32.03
N LYS A 400 1.00 -17.91 32.85
CA LYS A 400 1.04 -17.71 34.29
C LYS A 400 2.47 -17.91 34.79
N SER A 401 2.99 -16.97 35.57
CA SER A 401 4.24 -17.14 36.29
C SER A 401 4.08 -18.18 37.39
N CYS A 402 5.11 -18.97 37.62
CA CYS A 402 5.12 -20.04 38.60
C CYS A 402 6.45 -20.09 39.32
N THR A 403 6.46 -20.54 40.56
CA THR A 403 7.67 -20.90 41.29
C THR A 403 7.84 -22.41 41.39
N GLN A 404 6.74 -23.14 41.19
CA GLN A 404 6.62 -24.60 41.27
C GLN A 404 5.45 -25.06 40.39
N ASP A 405 5.42 -26.35 40.05
CA ASP A 405 4.40 -26.93 39.16
C ASP A 405 2.97 -26.75 39.67
N SER A 406 2.76 -26.74 41.00
CA SER A 406 1.44 -26.55 41.60
C SER A 406 0.84 -25.16 41.36
N ASP A 407 1.66 -24.19 40.96
CA ASP A 407 1.18 -22.85 40.61
C ASP A 407 0.52 -22.86 39.21
N CYS A 408 0.82 -23.90 38.40
CA CYS A 408 0.30 -24.17 37.07
C CYS A 408 -0.95 -25.06 37.14
N VAL A 409 -2.10 -24.39 37.19
CA VAL A 409 -3.42 -25.03 37.16
C VAL A 409 -4.10 -24.74 35.83
N ALA A 410 -4.97 -25.65 35.38
CA ALA A 410 -5.78 -25.45 34.19
C ALA A 410 -6.53 -24.09 34.24
N PRO A 411 -6.60 -23.34 33.13
CA PRO A 411 -6.16 -23.67 31.76
C PRO A 411 -4.68 -23.35 31.45
N PHE A 412 -3.88 -22.89 32.41
CA PHE A 412 -2.58 -22.23 32.16
C PHE A 412 -1.38 -23.17 31.98
N GLY A 413 -1.59 -24.48 32.12
CA GLY A 413 -0.55 -25.51 32.00
C GLY A 413 -0.45 -26.38 33.25
N PHE A 414 0.50 -27.33 33.22
CA PHE A 414 0.69 -28.31 34.30
C PHE A 414 2.12 -28.36 34.84
N VAL A 415 3.06 -27.73 34.14
CA VAL A 415 4.49 -27.78 34.46
C VAL A 415 5.05 -26.37 34.47
N CYS A 416 5.78 -26.06 35.53
CA CYS A 416 6.53 -24.84 35.70
C CYS A 416 7.94 -25.01 35.13
N VAL A 417 8.23 -24.33 34.01
CA VAL A 417 9.55 -24.43 33.38
C VAL A 417 10.41 -23.23 33.78
N ASN A 418 11.69 -23.51 34.04
CA ASN A 418 12.71 -22.57 34.52
C ASN A 418 12.44 -21.89 35.88
N PRO A 419 12.02 -22.59 36.95
CA PRO A 419 11.86 -21.98 38.28
C PRO A 419 13.20 -21.51 38.91
N GLY A 420 14.35 -21.95 38.37
CA GLY A 420 15.69 -21.68 38.92
C GLY A 420 16.16 -20.22 38.90
N PHE A 421 15.40 -19.30 38.27
CA PHE A 421 15.72 -17.87 38.19
C PHE A 421 14.77 -16.97 39.01
N GLY A 422 14.04 -17.54 39.97
CA GLY A 422 13.15 -16.80 40.87
C GLY A 422 11.68 -16.71 40.42
N ALA A 423 11.40 -16.96 39.14
CA ALA A 423 10.09 -17.27 38.59
C ALA A 423 10.24 -18.02 37.25
N GLY A 424 9.47 -19.09 37.05
CA GLY A 424 9.28 -19.83 35.80
C GLY A 424 7.94 -19.49 35.13
N GLY A 425 7.64 -20.15 34.01
CA GLY A 425 6.37 -20.00 33.29
C GLY A 425 5.63 -21.32 33.15
N CYS A 426 4.31 -21.29 33.30
CA CYS A 426 3.46 -22.46 33.09
C CYS A 426 3.38 -22.83 31.60
N ILE A 427 3.53 -24.14 31.30
CA ILE A 427 3.41 -24.67 29.95
C ILE A 427 2.38 -25.81 29.86
N GLY A 428 1.69 -25.90 28.72
CA GLY A 428 0.57 -26.82 28.47
C GLY A 428 0.94 -28.25 28.06
N THR A 429 2.22 -28.59 27.97
CA THR A 429 2.65 -29.95 27.62
C THR A 429 2.68 -30.82 28.87
N ALA A 430 2.05 -32.00 28.82
CA ALA A 430 2.26 -33.04 29.82
C ALA A 430 3.76 -33.39 29.90
N PRO A 431 4.31 -33.69 31.09
CA PRO A 431 5.72 -34.05 31.22
C PRO A 431 6.03 -35.26 30.32
N CYS A 432 7.16 -35.21 29.61
CA CYS A 432 7.69 -36.38 28.92
C CYS A 432 7.79 -37.53 29.93
N GLN A 433 7.09 -38.64 29.64
CA GLN A 433 7.30 -39.90 30.37
C GLN A 433 8.62 -40.54 29.99
#